data_AF-A0A2S1KRX1-F1
#
_entry.id   AF-A0A2S1KRX1-F1
#
_cell.length_a   1.000
_cell.length_b   1.000
_cell.length_c   1.000
_cell.angle_alpha   90.00
_cell.angle_beta   90.00
_cell.angle_gamma   90.00
#
_symmetry.space_group_name_H-M   'P 1'
#
loop_
_entity.id
_entity.type
_entity.pdbx_description
1 polymer ?
#
loop_
_entity_poly.entity_id
_entity_poly.type
_entity_poly.pdbx_seq_one_letter_code
_entity_poly.pdbx_strand_id
1 'polypeptide(L)' 'MIYQYVAVDITRSQILLIADSMQDLNKQFLSEEGQKLIHKQAMWTYRVEKNTLVEIQKVMTKTGASFAQVTRPTVAN' A
#
# COMPACT_ATOMS: atom_id res chain seq x y z
N MET A 1 -5.26 -18.38 -0.49
CA MET A 1 -5.34 -16.91 -0.55
C MET A 1 -3.94 -16.37 -0.82
N ILE A 2 -3.76 -15.65 -1.93
CA ILE A 2 -2.47 -15.03 -2.30
C ILE A 2 -2.46 -13.62 -1.70
N TYR A 3 -1.43 -13.29 -0.92
CA TYR A 3 -1.29 -11.99 -0.27
C TYR A 3 -0.15 -11.20 -0.90
N GLN A 4 -0.26 -9.88 -0.84
CA GLN A 4 0.82 -8.94 -1.13
C GLN A 4 1.06 -8.05 0.08
N TYR A 5 2.31 -7.61 0.22
CA TYR A 5 2.75 -6.70 1.26
C TYR A 5 2.85 -5.31 0.64
N VAL A 6 2.16 -4.36 1.26
CA VAL A 6 1.95 -3.03 0.72
C VAL A 6 2.47 -2.02 1.71
N ALA A 7 3.21 -1.05 1.21
CA ALA A 7 3.71 0.05 2.00
C ALA A 7 3.04 1.34 1.53
N VAL A 8 2.44 2.06 2.47
CA VAL A 8 1.61 3.25 2.22
C VAL A 8 2.24 4.42 2.97
N ASP A 9 2.18 5.62 2.39
CA ASP A 9 2.71 6.83 3.02
C ASP A 9 2.04 7.14 4.37
N ILE A 10 2.66 8.02 5.18
CA ILE A 10 2.21 8.28 6.55
C ILE A 10 0.77 8.78 6.62
N THR A 11 0.32 9.51 5.59
CA THR A 11 -1.03 10.07 5.49
C THR A 11 -2.07 9.05 5.04
N ARG A 12 -1.63 7.85 4.62
CA ARG A 12 -2.45 6.81 3.99
C ARG A 12 -3.16 7.32 2.74
N SER A 13 -2.49 8.16 1.97
CA SER A 13 -3.00 8.69 0.71
C SER A 13 -2.61 7.83 -0.48
N GLN A 14 -1.37 7.32 -0.51
CA GLN A 14 -0.80 6.65 -1.67
C GLN A 14 -0.08 5.35 -1.31
N ILE A 15 -0.21 4.36 -2.17
CA ILE A 15 0.62 3.15 -2.12
C ILE A 15 1.99 3.50 -2.70
N LEU A 16 3.04 3.30 -1.92
CA LEU A 16 4.42 3.59 -2.29
C LEU A 16 5.14 2.36 -2.86
N LEU A 17 4.96 1.20 -2.23
CA LEU A 17 5.65 -0.05 -2.58
C LEU A 17 4.70 -1.25 -2.46
N ILE A 18 4.93 -2.25 -3.30
CA ILE A 18 4.20 -3.53 -3.29
C ILE A 18 5.21 -4.66 -3.50
N ALA A 19 5.06 -5.75 -2.73
CA ALA A 19 5.89 -6.93 -2.86
C ALA A 19 5.09 -8.21 -2.56
N ASP A 20 5.56 -9.34 -3.10
CA ASP A 20 4.93 -10.64 -2.87
C ASP A 20 5.30 -11.25 -1.49
N SER A 21 6.37 -10.74 -0.86
CA SER A 21 6.80 -11.16 0.47
C SER A 21 7.27 -9.96 1.31
N MET A 22 7.23 -10.10 2.64
CA MET A 22 7.80 -9.09 3.55
C MET A 22 9.33 -8.98 3.36
N GLN A 23 10.00 -10.07 3.01
CA GLN A 23 11.43 -10.04 2.71
C GLN A 23 11.73 -9.15 1.51
N ASP A 24 10.94 -9.25 0.44
CA ASP A 24 11.14 -8.42 -0.75
C ASP A 24 10.74 -6.96 -0.49
N LEU A 25 9.71 -6.73 0.33
CA LEU A 25 9.38 -5.38 0.77
C LEU A 25 10.53 -4.75 1.57
N ASN A 26 11.16 -5.51 2.47
CA ASN A 26 12.33 -5.05 3.22
C ASN A 26 13.54 -4.77 2.31
N LYS A 27 13.78 -5.59 1.29
CA LYS A 27 14.81 -5.29 0.28
C LYS A 27 14.52 -3.97 -0.44
N GLN A 28 13.26 -3.72 -0.81
CA GLN A 28 12.86 -2.45 -1.41
C GLN A 28 13.07 -1.29 -0.43
N PHE A 29 12.72 -1.42 0.85
CA PHE A 29 12.98 -0.37 1.85
C PHE A 29 14.45 -0.01 1.97
N LEU A 30 15.35 -0.99 1.88
CA LEU A 30 16.78 -0.76 2.04
C LEU A 30 17.49 -0.36 0.73
N SER A 31 16.83 -0.47 -0.42
CA SER A 31 17.41 -0.07 -1.69
C SER A 31 17.41 1.45 -1.88
N GLU A 32 18.34 1.97 -2.66
CA GLU A 32 18.38 3.40 -2.98
C GLU A 32 17.12 3.87 -3.70
N GLU A 33 16.57 3.04 -4.59
CA GLU A 33 15.34 3.33 -5.33
C GLU A 33 14.13 3.40 -4.40
N GLY A 34 13.99 2.44 -3.48
CA GLY A 34 12.90 2.47 -2.51
C GLY A 34 13.05 3.64 -1.55
N GLN A 35 14.26 3.96 -1.09
CA GLN A 35 14.51 5.15 -0.26
C GLN A 35 14.11 6.46 -0.95
N LYS A 36 14.29 6.56 -2.28
CA LYS A 36 13.82 7.70 -3.08
C LYS A 36 12.29 7.76 -3.14
N LEU A 37 11.63 6.62 -3.39
CA LEU A 37 10.16 6.53 -3.47
C LEU A 37 9.48 6.85 -2.13
N ILE A 38 10.06 6.40 -1.02
CA ILE A 38 9.49 6.64 0.31
C ILE A 38 9.88 8.00 0.88
N HIS A 39 10.76 8.76 0.23
CA HIS A 39 11.21 10.08 0.68
C HIS A 39 11.73 10.12 2.13
N LYS A 40 12.36 9.02 2.60
CA LYS A 40 12.83 8.85 3.99
C LYS A 40 11.77 9.13 5.06
N GLN A 41 10.49 8.90 4.76
CA GLN A 41 9.38 9.14 5.68
C GLN A 41 8.97 7.86 6.44
N ALA A 42 8.23 8.01 7.54
CA ALA A 42 7.59 6.87 8.20
C ALA A 42 6.40 6.36 7.38
N MET A 43 6.14 5.06 7.42
CA MET A 43 5.16 4.42 6.53
C MET A 43 4.32 3.39 7.28
N TRP A 44 3.14 3.11 6.73
CA TRP A 44 2.31 2.00 7.16
C TRP A 44 2.56 0.78 6.28
N THR A 45 2.67 -0.39 6.89
CA THR A 45 2.76 -1.66 6.17
C THR A 45 1.50 -2.48 6.38
N TYR A 46 0.98 -3.04 5.29
CA TYR A 46 -0.22 -3.85 5.27
C TYR A 46 0.06 -5.18 4.57
N ARG A 47 -0.68 -6.21 4.99
CA ARG A 47 -0.80 -7.46 4.25
C ARG A 47 -2.21 -7.52 3.69
N VAL A 48 -2.33 -7.51 2.37
CA VAL A 48 -3.62 -7.41 1.65
C VAL A 48 -3.77 -8.60 0.73
N GLU A 49 -4.97 -9.16 0.61
CA GLU A 49 -5.23 -10.18 -0.40
C GLU A 49 -5.05 -9.58 -1.81
N LYS A 50 -4.39 -10.30 -2.71
CA LYS A 50 -4.01 -9.81 -4.03
C LYS A 50 -5.20 -9.25 -4.83
N ASN A 51 -6.33 -9.96 -4.83
CA ASN A 51 -7.53 -9.52 -5.54
C ASN A 51 -8.14 -8.26 -4.91
N THR A 52 -8.12 -8.16 -3.58
CA THR A 52 -8.54 -6.95 -2.87
C THR A 52 -7.64 -5.77 -3.21
N LEU A 53 -6.32 -5.97 -3.29
CA LEU A 53 -5.38 -4.92 -3.65
C LEU A 53 -5.64 -4.38 -5.07
N VAL A 54 -5.91 -5.28 -6.03
CA VAL A 54 -6.27 -4.89 -7.40
C VAL A 54 -7.51 -4.00 -7.43
N GLU A 55 -8.56 -4.36 -6.68
CA GLU A 55 -9.77 -3.53 -6.60
C GLU A 55 -9.51 -2.19 -5.90
N ILE A 56 -8.69 -2.17 -4.83
CA ILE A 56 -8.27 -0.92 -4.17
C ILE A 56 -7.59 0.01 -5.18
N GLN A 57 -6.58 -0.48 -5.91
CA GLN A 57 -5.84 0.32 -6.89
C GLN A 57 -6.73 0.83 -8.01
N LYS A 58 -7.67 0.01 -8.48
CA LYS A 58 -8.65 0.37 -9.50
C LYS A 58 -9.57 1.49 -9.02
N VAL A 59 -10.08 1.42 -7.79
CA VAL A 59 -10.93 2.48 -7.21
C VAL A 59 -10.12 3.75 -7.02
N MET A 60 -8.90 3.69 -6.47
CA MET A 60 -8.02 4.84 -6.32
C MET A 60 -7.75 5.52 -7.67
N THR A 61 -7.39 4.75 -8.69
CA THR A 61 -7.12 5.28 -10.05
C THR A 61 -8.36 5.91 -10.67
N LYS A 62 -9.53 5.30 -10.49
CA LYS A 62 -10.79 5.78 -11.07
C LYS A 62 -11.30 7.06 -10.40
N THR A 63 -11.11 7.19 -9.09
CA THR A 63 -11.77 8.24 -8.28
C THR A 63 -10.83 9.31 -7.77
N GLY A 64 -9.51 9.08 -7.81
CA GLY A 64 -8.53 9.91 -7.10
C GLY A 64 -8.61 9.79 -5.58
N ALA A 65 -9.43 8.87 -5.05
CA ALA A 65 -9.56 8.67 -3.62
C ALA A 65 -8.27 8.11 -3.00
N SER A 66 -8.03 8.52 -1.76
CA SER A 66 -6.88 8.11 -0.96
C SER A 66 -7.01 6.65 -0.52
N PHE A 67 -5.88 5.98 -0.25
CA PHE A 67 -5.89 4.60 0.25
C PHE A 67 -6.76 4.46 1.51
N ALA A 68 -6.69 5.41 2.44
CA ALA A 68 -7.51 5.44 3.65
C ALA A 68 -9.01 5.61 3.36
N GLN A 69 -9.38 6.36 2.33
CA GLN A 69 -10.78 6.52 1.94
C GLN A 69 -11.34 5.22 1.36
N VAL A 70 -10.57 4.54 0.50
CA VAL A 70 -10.99 3.28 -0.14
C VAL A 70 -11.02 2.11 0.84
N THR A 71 -10.12 2.08 1.83
CA THR A 71 -10.03 1.01 2.83
C THR A 71 -10.79 1.32 4.12
N ARG A 72 -11.52 2.44 4.17
CA ARG A 72 -12.30 2.81 5.35
C ARG A 72 -13.34 1.71 5.61
N PRO A 73 -13.44 1.19 6.84
CA PRO A 73 -14.52 0.29 7.20
C PRO A 73 -15.86 0.99 6.91
N THR A 74 -16.71 0.38 6.11
CA THR A 74 -18.13 0.74 6.05
C THR A 74 -18.70 0.37 7.41
N VAL A 75 -18.98 1.37 8.24
CA VAL A 75 -19.60 1.17 9.54
C VAL A 75 -20.90 0.38 9.30
N ALA A 76 -20.98 -0.85 9.81
CA ALA A 76 -22.25 -1.52 9.99
C ALA A 76 -22.97 -0.73 11.10
N ASN A 77 -23.98 0.04 10.71
CA ASN A 77 -24.92 0.65 11.65
C ASN A 77 -25.73 -0.44 12.37
#